data_AF-A0A957ZWY7-F1
#
_entry.id   AF-A0A957ZWY7-F1
#
_cell.length_a   1.000
_cell.length_b   1.000
_cell.length_c   1.000
_cell.angle_alpha   90.00
_cell.angle_beta   90.00
_cell.angle_gamma   90.00
#
_symmetry.space_group_name_H-M   'P 1'
#
loop_
_entity.id
_entity.type
_entity.pdbx_description
1 polymer ?
#
loop_
_entity_poly.entity_id
_entity_poly.type
_entity_poly.pdbx_seq_one_letter_code
_entity_poly.pdbx_strand_id
1 'polypeptide(L)'
;HQYKLTLMSESLRNDGRIWVPRRAGDDRAAKDIPEAERWYYLEEKYPAFGNLVPRDIASRAAKNVVDAGHGVGPLKNGVFLDFADAINRLGKKVIADRYGNLFDMYENITGEDPYQRPMRIYPASHYTMGGLWVDYNLQSTIPGLFVIGEANFSDHGANRLGASALMQGLADGYFVLPYTLGNYLANVKLDKVTPTQAAFVDVKREVDERTQRLLSIDGNRTVTEFHRELG
;
A
#
# COMPACT_ATOMS: atom_id res chain seq x y z
N HIS A 1 9.53 -8.23 -15.10
CA HIS A 1 8.42 -8.51 -14.18
C HIS A 1 8.38 -7.36 -13.19
N GLN A 2 7.32 -6.53 -13.16
CA GLN A 2 7.26 -5.38 -12.25
C GLN A 2 6.71 -5.88 -10.91
N TYR A 3 7.52 -5.87 -9.86
CA TYR A 3 7.08 -6.25 -8.52
C TYR A 3 6.02 -5.25 -8.04
N LYS A 4 4.78 -5.69 -7.85
CA LYS A 4 3.67 -4.89 -7.29
C LYS A 4 3.89 -4.49 -5.81
N LEU A 5 5.06 -4.79 -5.23
CA LEU A 5 5.33 -4.75 -3.80
C LEU A 5 6.23 -3.58 -3.39
N THR A 6 6.80 -2.83 -4.34
CA THR A 6 7.67 -1.70 -4.03
C THR A 6 6.85 -0.42 -3.92
N LEU A 7 6.76 0.10 -2.70
CA LEU A 7 6.14 1.40 -2.45
C LEU A 7 7.13 2.52 -2.73
N MET A 8 6.75 3.44 -3.62
CA MET A 8 7.46 4.69 -3.82
C MET A 8 6.79 5.78 -2.97
N SER A 9 7.59 6.60 -2.28
CA SER A 9 7.08 7.66 -1.41
C SER A 9 6.19 8.65 -2.18
N GLU A 10 5.07 9.05 -1.56
CA GLU A 10 4.19 10.09 -2.08
C GLU A 10 4.93 11.41 -2.32
N SER A 11 5.97 11.71 -1.53
CA SER A 11 6.74 12.95 -1.62
C SER A 11 7.33 13.20 -3.02
N LEU A 12 7.45 12.15 -3.85
CA LEU A 12 7.87 12.28 -5.24
C LEU A 12 6.89 13.13 -6.07
N ARG A 13 5.59 13.13 -5.76
CA ARG A 13 4.59 13.96 -6.47
C ARG A 13 4.74 15.45 -6.21
N ASN A 14 5.55 15.86 -5.23
CA ASN A 14 5.78 17.27 -4.93
C ASN A 14 6.52 17.99 -6.07
N ASP A 15 7.46 17.30 -6.72
CA ASP A 15 8.25 17.84 -7.83
C ASP A 15 8.07 17.02 -9.13
N GLY A 16 7.64 15.76 -9.03
CA GLY A 16 7.40 14.89 -10.17
C GLY A 16 6.05 15.14 -10.83
N ARG A 17 6.04 15.11 -12.17
CA ARG A 17 4.84 15.28 -12.99
C ARG A 17 4.35 13.94 -13.53
N ILE A 18 3.04 13.71 -13.48
CA ILE A 18 2.46 12.44 -13.90
C ILE A 18 1.80 12.59 -15.27
N TRP A 19 2.16 11.71 -16.20
CA TRP A 19 1.62 11.75 -17.55
C TRP A 19 1.51 10.38 -18.23
N VAL A 20 0.72 10.34 -19.30
CA VAL A 20 0.59 9.22 -20.24
C VAL A 20 0.61 9.74 -21.68
N PRO A 21 0.88 8.93 -22.70
CA PRO A 21 0.74 9.36 -24.09
C PRO A 21 -0.70 9.77 -24.40
N ARG A 22 -0.90 10.89 -25.10
CA ARG A 22 -2.24 11.31 -25.56
C ARG A 22 -2.85 10.29 -26.53
N ARG A 23 -2.02 9.60 -27.31
CA ARG A 23 -2.47 8.53 -28.21
C ARG A 23 -2.61 7.22 -27.42
N ALA A 24 -3.82 6.65 -27.41
CA ALA A 24 -4.05 5.32 -26.83
C ALA A 24 -3.23 4.27 -27.59
N GLY A 25 -2.69 3.28 -26.86
CA GLY A 25 -1.86 2.23 -27.44
C GLY A 25 -0.47 2.68 -27.92
N ASP A 26 0.04 3.83 -27.50
CA ASP A 26 1.40 4.25 -27.87
C ASP A 26 2.47 3.35 -27.24
N ASP A 27 3.32 2.75 -28.07
CA ASP A 27 4.40 1.84 -27.67
C ASP A 27 5.80 2.48 -27.65
N ARG A 28 5.90 3.77 -28.01
CA ARG A 28 7.20 4.47 -27.99
C ARG A 28 7.75 4.55 -26.57
N ALA A 29 9.08 4.55 -26.46
CA ALA A 29 9.72 4.85 -25.19
C ALA A 29 9.45 6.32 -24.79
N ALA A 30 9.40 6.61 -23.50
CA ALA A 30 9.02 7.94 -23.00
C ALA A 30 9.84 9.09 -23.57
N LYS A 31 11.13 8.87 -23.82
CA LYS A 31 12.06 9.83 -24.44
C LYS A 31 11.69 10.21 -25.88
N ASP A 32 10.98 9.32 -26.58
CA ASP A 32 10.59 9.47 -27.99
C ASP A 32 9.17 10.06 -28.13
N ILE A 33 8.54 10.44 -27.01
CA ILE A 33 7.24 11.09 -26.96
C ILE A 33 7.45 12.58 -26.64
N PRO A 34 7.27 13.47 -27.63
CA PRO A 34 7.36 14.91 -27.43
C PRO A 34 6.38 15.43 -26.39
N GLU A 35 6.71 16.51 -25.69
CA GLU A 35 5.87 17.06 -24.62
C GLU A 35 4.44 17.38 -25.07
N ALA A 36 4.26 17.89 -26.29
CA ALA A 36 2.93 18.18 -26.86
C ALA A 36 2.03 16.93 -26.98
N GLU A 37 2.64 15.75 -27.10
CA GLU A 37 1.95 14.47 -27.18
C GLU A 37 1.77 13.79 -25.81
N ARG A 38 2.26 14.41 -24.73
CA ARG A 38 2.09 13.95 -23.36
C ARG A 38 0.80 14.51 -22.78
N TRP A 39 0.08 13.66 -22.07
CA TRP A 39 -1.13 14.02 -21.35
C TRP A 39 -0.84 14.09 -19.86
N TYR A 40 -0.69 15.31 -19.34
CA TYR A 40 -0.57 15.58 -17.90
C TYR A 40 -1.96 15.59 -17.26
N TYR A 41 -2.61 14.42 -17.26
CA TYR A 41 -4.04 14.28 -17.01
C TYR A 41 -4.50 14.82 -15.64
N LEU A 42 -3.65 14.82 -14.61
CA LEU A 42 -3.98 15.41 -13.31
C LEU A 42 -3.95 16.94 -13.36
N GLU A 43 -2.95 17.51 -14.04
CA GLU A 43 -2.79 18.96 -14.22
C GLU A 43 -3.93 19.53 -15.07
N GLU A 44 -4.31 18.83 -16.14
CA GLU A 44 -5.42 19.25 -17.00
C GLU A 44 -6.78 19.10 -16.32
N LYS A 45 -7.01 18.00 -15.59
CA LYS A 45 -8.30 17.73 -14.95
C LYS A 45 -8.50 18.51 -13.64
N TYR A 46 -7.41 18.79 -12.92
CA TYR A 46 -7.44 19.48 -11.63
C TYR A 46 -6.44 20.65 -11.59
N PRO A 47 -6.67 21.74 -12.36
CA PRO A 47 -5.66 22.80 -12.53
C PRO A 47 -5.20 23.48 -11.24
N ALA A 48 -6.07 23.55 -10.22
CA ALA A 48 -5.74 24.16 -8.94
C ALA A 48 -4.75 23.34 -8.10
N PHE A 49 -4.67 22.02 -8.30
CA PHE A 49 -3.88 21.11 -7.47
C PHE A 49 -2.81 20.35 -8.27
N GLY A 50 -3.06 20.07 -9.55
CA GLY A 50 -2.22 19.26 -10.42
C GLY A 50 -1.85 17.91 -9.78
N ASN A 51 -0.54 17.63 -9.69
CA ASN A 51 -0.05 16.38 -9.12
C ASN A 51 -0.25 16.26 -7.60
N LEU A 52 -0.71 17.32 -6.92
CA LEU A 52 -0.96 17.36 -5.46
C LEU A 52 -2.41 17.07 -5.08
N VAL A 53 -3.25 16.59 -6.00
CA VAL A 53 -4.59 16.10 -5.65
C VAL A 53 -4.53 14.98 -4.58
N PRO A 54 -5.61 14.80 -3.78
CA PRO A 54 -5.76 13.68 -2.86
C PRO A 54 -5.43 12.32 -3.50
N ARG A 55 -4.84 11.41 -2.72
CA ARG A 55 -4.35 10.11 -3.20
C ARG A 55 -5.43 9.26 -3.87
N ASP A 56 -6.65 9.29 -3.34
CA ASP A 56 -7.79 8.56 -3.89
C ASP A 56 -8.20 9.10 -5.27
N ILE A 57 -8.17 10.44 -5.44
CA ILE A 57 -8.41 11.09 -6.74
C ILE A 57 -7.30 10.74 -7.73
N ALA A 58 -6.03 10.87 -7.33
CA ALA A 58 -4.88 10.52 -8.17
C ALA A 58 -4.94 9.05 -8.64
N SER A 59 -5.28 8.15 -7.71
CA SER A 59 -5.33 6.71 -7.97
C SER A 59 -6.47 6.34 -8.91
N ARG A 60 -7.68 6.88 -8.68
CA ARG A 60 -8.82 6.69 -9.60
C ARG A 60 -8.53 7.25 -10.98
N ALA A 61 -7.89 8.42 -11.06
CA ALA A 61 -7.53 9.02 -12.34
C ALA A 61 -6.50 8.17 -13.10
N ALA A 62 -5.44 7.68 -12.43
CA ALA A 62 -4.46 6.77 -13.01
C ALA A 62 -5.11 5.48 -13.54
N LYS A 63 -6.02 4.88 -12.75
CA LYS A 63 -6.79 3.72 -13.21
C LYS A 63 -7.62 4.03 -14.45
N ASN A 64 -8.37 5.12 -14.44
CA ASN A 64 -9.25 5.47 -15.55
C ASN A 64 -8.49 5.73 -16.87
N VAL A 65 -7.31 6.39 -16.82
CA VAL A 65 -6.52 6.61 -18.04
C VAL A 65 -5.90 5.31 -18.57
N VAL A 66 -5.51 4.40 -17.67
CA VAL A 66 -5.01 3.08 -18.03
C VAL A 66 -6.13 2.22 -18.63
N ASP A 67 -7.31 2.18 -18.02
CA ASP A 67 -8.49 1.47 -18.52
C ASP A 67 -8.95 2.02 -19.89
N ALA A 68 -8.73 3.32 -20.15
CA ALA A 68 -8.98 3.96 -21.45
C ALA A 68 -7.90 3.67 -22.52
N GLY A 69 -6.91 2.83 -22.22
CA GLY A 69 -5.90 2.38 -23.19
C GLY A 69 -4.65 3.28 -23.29
N HIS A 70 -4.47 4.22 -22.38
CA HIS A 70 -3.28 5.09 -22.34
C HIS A 70 -2.15 4.55 -21.45
N GLY A 71 -2.32 3.35 -20.88
CA GLY A 71 -1.34 2.77 -19.98
C GLY A 71 0.02 2.55 -20.63
N VAL A 72 1.08 2.62 -19.81
CA VAL A 72 2.48 2.53 -20.27
C VAL A 72 3.17 1.27 -19.73
N GLY A 73 4.33 0.96 -20.30
CA GLY A 73 5.10 -0.24 -19.97
C GLY A 73 4.62 -1.50 -20.69
N PRO A 74 5.33 -2.64 -20.52
CA PRO A 74 5.07 -3.86 -21.30
C PRO A 74 3.67 -4.44 -21.13
N LEU A 75 3.07 -4.27 -19.95
CA LEU A 75 1.71 -4.75 -19.63
C LEU A 75 0.65 -3.64 -19.73
N LYS A 76 1.02 -2.43 -20.18
CA LYS A 76 0.12 -1.27 -20.31
C LYS A 76 -0.66 -0.96 -19.03
N ASN A 77 -0.03 -1.15 -17.87
CA ASN A 77 -0.66 -1.11 -16.56
C ASN A 77 0.01 -0.09 -15.63
N GLY A 78 0.49 1.03 -16.19
CA GLY A 78 1.16 2.08 -15.44
C GLY A 78 0.97 3.45 -16.06
N VAL A 79 1.44 4.47 -15.35
CA VAL A 79 1.59 5.85 -15.81
C VAL A 79 3.03 6.30 -15.57
N PHE A 80 3.49 7.33 -16.29
CA PHE A 80 4.82 7.90 -16.06
C PHE A 80 4.82 8.90 -14.90
N LEU A 81 5.87 8.87 -14.08
CA LEU A 81 6.20 9.90 -13.10
C LEU A 81 7.58 10.46 -13.47
N ASP A 82 7.60 11.72 -13.91
CA ASP A 82 8.73 12.35 -14.58
C ASP A 82 9.29 13.52 -13.76
N PHE A 83 10.62 13.58 -13.64
CA PHE A 83 11.34 14.61 -12.91
C PHE A 83 12.12 15.57 -13.82
N ALA A 84 12.05 15.41 -15.15
CA ALA A 84 12.80 16.23 -16.10
C ALA A 84 12.61 17.74 -15.85
N ASP A 85 11.37 18.19 -15.67
CA ASP A 85 11.06 19.60 -15.37
C ASP A 85 11.69 20.09 -14.06
N ALA A 86 11.59 19.29 -13.00
CA ALA A 86 12.15 19.65 -11.70
C ALA A 86 13.69 19.66 -11.72
N ILE A 87 14.30 18.71 -12.42
CA ILE A 87 15.76 18.65 -12.62
C ILE A 87 16.24 19.85 -13.42
N ASN A 88 15.53 20.24 -14.48
CA ASN A 88 15.88 21.42 -15.28
C ASN A 88 15.75 22.72 -14.48
N ARG A 89 14.71 22.83 -13.63
CA ARG A 89 14.44 24.03 -12.83
C ARG A 89 15.34 24.16 -11.60
N LEU A 90 15.62 23.06 -10.89
CA LEU A 90 16.32 23.06 -9.59
C LEU A 90 17.75 22.52 -9.66
N GLY A 91 18.10 21.82 -10.74
CA GLY A 91 19.38 21.14 -10.89
C GLY A 91 19.39 19.74 -10.27
N LYS A 92 20.16 18.83 -10.89
CA LYS A 92 20.28 17.43 -10.46
C LYS A 92 20.69 17.29 -8.99
N LYS A 93 21.59 18.14 -8.49
CA LYS A 93 22.05 18.09 -7.10
C LYS A 93 20.90 18.29 -6.11
N VAL A 94 20.04 19.28 -6.33
CA VAL A 94 18.92 19.57 -5.42
C VAL A 94 17.91 18.42 -5.42
N ILE A 95 17.63 17.84 -6.59
CA ILE A 95 16.75 16.67 -6.71
C ILE A 95 17.36 15.46 -6.00
N ALA A 96 18.67 15.24 -6.13
CA ALA A 96 19.37 14.16 -5.45
C ALA A 96 19.35 14.32 -3.93
N ASP A 97 19.56 15.54 -3.41
CA ASP A 97 19.49 15.81 -1.98
C ASP A 97 18.08 15.53 -1.41
N ARG A 98 17.01 15.72 -2.21
CA ARG A 98 15.61 15.48 -1.82
C ARG A 98 15.15 14.03 -1.97
N TYR A 99 15.55 13.38 -3.06
CA TYR A 99 14.92 12.14 -3.54
C TYR A 99 15.92 11.03 -3.90
N GLY A 100 17.24 11.26 -3.73
CA GLY A 100 18.29 10.34 -4.16
C GLY A 100 18.07 8.91 -3.68
N ASN A 101 17.80 8.71 -2.40
CA ASN A 101 17.51 7.38 -1.85
C ASN A 101 16.33 6.67 -2.53
N LEU A 102 15.31 7.42 -2.94
CA LEU A 102 14.15 6.85 -3.66
C LEU A 102 14.52 6.52 -5.11
N PHE A 103 15.36 7.34 -5.75
CA PHE A 103 15.82 7.10 -7.10
C PHE A 103 16.73 5.87 -7.14
N ASP A 104 17.67 5.76 -6.20
CA ASP A 104 18.56 4.60 -6.05
C ASP A 104 17.74 3.32 -5.80
N MET A 105 16.70 3.40 -4.95
CA MET A 105 15.80 2.28 -4.71
C MET A 105 15.07 1.85 -5.99
N TYR A 106 14.55 2.80 -6.77
CA TYR A 106 13.89 2.50 -8.04
C TYR A 106 14.87 1.90 -9.07
N GLU A 107 16.06 2.47 -9.20
CA GLU A 107 17.10 2.00 -10.12
C GLU A 107 17.55 0.58 -9.76
N ASN A 108 17.77 0.29 -8.47
CA ASN A 108 18.15 -1.05 -8.01
C ASN A 108 17.08 -2.12 -8.33
N ILE A 109 15.82 -1.74 -8.41
CA ILE A 109 14.69 -2.66 -8.64
C ILE A 109 14.39 -2.82 -10.13
N THR A 110 14.54 -1.73 -10.90
CA THR A 110 14.08 -1.68 -12.29
C THR A 110 15.21 -1.64 -13.32
N GLY A 111 16.43 -1.30 -12.89
CA GLY A 111 17.57 -1.03 -13.76
C GLY A 111 17.46 0.29 -14.54
N GLU A 112 16.58 1.20 -14.14
CA GLU A 112 16.33 2.47 -14.83
C GLU A 112 16.63 3.67 -13.94
N ASP A 113 17.50 4.57 -14.42
CA ASP A 113 17.87 5.83 -13.77
C ASP A 113 16.73 6.87 -13.87
N PRO A 114 16.08 7.26 -12.74
CA PRO A 114 15.00 8.24 -12.75
C PRO A 114 15.45 9.68 -13.06
N TYR A 115 16.76 9.98 -13.01
CA TYR A 115 17.28 11.26 -13.48
C TYR A 115 17.24 11.38 -15.01
N GLN A 116 17.17 10.26 -15.73
CA GLN A 116 17.21 10.22 -17.19
C GLN A 116 15.90 9.77 -17.84
N ARG A 117 15.12 8.94 -17.13
CA ARG A 117 13.89 8.36 -17.65
C ARG A 117 12.79 8.46 -16.61
N PRO A 118 11.53 8.69 -17.01
CA PRO A 118 10.44 8.72 -16.05
C PRO A 118 10.22 7.34 -15.42
N MET A 119 9.90 7.34 -14.14
CA MET A 119 9.50 6.14 -13.41
C MET A 119 8.14 5.64 -13.93
N ARG A 120 7.88 4.34 -13.81
CA ARG A 120 6.55 3.76 -14.07
C ARG A 120 5.87 3.41 -12.75
N ILE A 121 4.74 4.05 -12.48
CA ILE A 121 3.97 3.86 -11.26
C ILE A 121 2.54 3.41 -11.58
N TYR A 122 1.92 2.71 -10.63
CA TYR A 122 0.50 2.37 -10.71
C TYR A 122 -0.09 2.23 -9.30
N PRO A 123 -1.38 2.54 -9.09
CA PRO A 123 -2.02 2.33 -7.79
C PRO A 123 -1.95 0.86 -7.36
N ALA A 124 -1.70 0.64 -6.07
CA ALA A 124 -1.63 -0.67 -5.44
C ALA A 124 -2.35 -0.64 -4.08
N SER A 125 -2.77 -1.81 -3.60
CA SER A 125 -3.24 -1.95 -2.22
C SER A 125 -2.12 -1.58 -1.25
N HIS A 126 -2.44 -0.80 -0.22
CA HIS A 126 -1.44 -0.24 0.68
C HIS A 126 -1.80 -0.33 2.16
N TYR A 127 -3.07 -0.15 2.51
CA TYR A 127 -3.52 -0.12 3.90
C TYR A 127 -4.96 -0.62 4.00
N THR A 128 -5.27 -1.36 5.05
CA THR A 128 -6.62 -1.86 5.34
C THR A 128 -7.26 -1.01 6.42
N MET A 129 -8.24 -0.18 6.06
CA MET A 129 -8.97 0.65 7.04
C MET A 129 -9.98 -0.17 7.86
N GLY A 130 -10.51 -1.26 7.28
CA GLY A 130 -11.34 -2.19 8.03
C GLY A 130 -10.51 -3.02 9.01
N GLY A 131 -11.19 -3.72 9.90
CA GLY A 131 -10.53 -4.56 10.89
C GLY A 131 -11.54 -5.15 11.86
N LEU A 132 -11.05 -5.74 12.94
CA LEU A 132 -11.90 -6.19 14.02
C LEU A 132 -12.54 -4.98 14.72
N TRP A 133 -13.82 -5.14 15.10
CA TRP A 133 -14.50 -4.17 15.94
C TRP A 133 -13.84 -4.13 17.32
N VAL A 134 -13.63 -2.93 17.84
CA VAL A 134 -13.16 -2.63 19.20
C VAL A 134 -13.94 -1.47 19.80
N ASP A 135 -14.04 -1.45 21.13
CA ASP A 135 -14.54 -0.31 21.88
C ASP A 135 -13.46 0.78 22.09
N TYR A 136 -13.78 1.83 22.84
CA TYR A 136 -12.82 2.90 23.17
C TYR A 136 -11.64 2.44 24.04
N ASN A 137 -11.69 1.22 24.59
CA ASN A 137 -10.62 0.61 25.34
C ASN A 137 -9.77 -0.35 24.48
N LEU A 138 -10.03 -0.41 23.16
CA LEU A 138 -9.40 -1.34 22.22
C LEU A 138 -9.75 -2.81 22.49
N GLN A 139 -10.82 -3.08 23.24
CA GLN A 139 -11.33 -4.43 23.47
C GLN A 139 -12.35 -4.81 22.41
N SER A 140 -12.19 -6.01 21.84
CA SER A 140 -13.13 -6.55 20.87
C SER A 140 -14.46 -6.98 21.51
N THR A 141 -15.38 -7.51 20.70
CA THR A 141 -16.62 -8.13 21.22
C THR A 141 -16.38 -9.40 22.04
N ILE A 142 -15.16 -9.95 22.02
CA ILE A 142 -14.75 -11.06 22.88
C ILE A 142 -14.08 -10.48 24.13
N PRO A 143 -14.67 -10.65 25.34
CA PRO A 143 -14.08 -10.14 26.57
C PRO A 143 -12.65 -10.66 26.78
N GLY A 144 -11.72 -9.75 27.04
CA GLY A 144 -10.30 -10.05 27.23
C GLY A 144 -9.47 -10.12 25.97
N LEU A 145 -10.07 -10.01 24.78
CA LEU A 145 -9.33 -9.90 23.52
C LEU A 145 -9.22 -8.43 23.10
N PHE A 146 -8.01 -7.90 23.16
CA PHE A 146 -7.67 -6.54 22.72
C PHE A 146 -7.04 -6.57 21.32
N VAL A 147 -7.36 -5.60 20.48
CA VAL A 147 -6.90 -5.51 19.09
C VAL A 147 -6.42 -4.08 18.80
N ILE A 148 -5.20 -3.96 18.26
CA ILE A 148 -4.53 -2.66 18.09
C ILE A 148 -3.99 -2.49 16.67
N GLY A 149 -3.76 -1.23 16.27
CA GLY A 149 -3.15 -0.86 15.00
C GLY A 149 -4.03 -1.22 13.80
N GLU A 150 -3.40 -1.56 12.67
CA GLU A 150 -4.09 -1.88 11.41
C GLU A 150 -5.03 -3.10 11.48
N ALA A 151 -4.98 -3.88 12.57
CA ALA A 151 -5.90 -4.99 12.77
C ALA A 151 -7.30 -4.57 13.25
N ASN A 152 -7.46 -3.34 13.78
CA ASN A 152 -8.75 -2.81 14.22
C ASN A 152 -9.30 -1.77 13.22
N PHE A 153 -10.58 -1.42 13.38
CA PHE A 153 -11.31 -0.55 12.45
C PHE A 153 -11.40 0.94 12.85
N SER A 154 -10.94 1.32 14.05
CA SER A 154 -11.52 2.45 14.80
C SER A 154 -11.21 3.85 14.26
N ASP A 155 -9.99 4.09 13.76
CA ASP A 155 -9.47 5.47 13.67
C ASP A 155 -9.57 6.12 12.29
N HIS A 156 -9.71 5.33 11.23
CA HIS A 156 -9.48 5.82 9.86
C HIS A 156 -10.76 5.94 9.02
N GLY A 157 -11.90 5.45 9.52
CA GLY A 157 -13.16 5.47 8.78
C GLY A 157 -13.02 4.88 7.37
N ALA A 158 -13.52 5.59 6.36
CA ALA A 158 -13.46 5.14 4.96
C ALA A 158 -12.18 5.55 4.21
N ASN A 159 -11.42 6.52 4.72
CA ASN A 159 -10.21 7.02 4.05
C ASN A 159 -9.20 7.56 5.06
N ARG A 160 -8.07 6.88 5.13
CA ARG A 160 -6.97 7.20 6.04
C ARG A 160 -6.18 8.42 5.56
N LEU A 161 -5.85 9.34 6.46
CA LEU A 161 -4.87 10.40 6.20
C LEU A 161 -3.43 9.87 6.11
N GLY A 162 -2.62 10.46 5.23
CA GLY A 162 -1.20 10.11 5.11
C GLY A 162 -0.47 10.13 6.46
N ALA A 163 0.46 9.18 6.66
CA ALA A 163 1.25 9.00 7.90
C ALA A 163 0.48 8.63 9.19
N SER A 164 -0.86 8.59 9.21
CA SER A 164 -1.61 8.32 10.47
C SER A 164 -1.53 6.89 11.01
N ALA A 165 -1.23 5.86 10.20
CA ALA A 165 -1.22 4.46 10.67
C ALA A 165 -0.13 4.17 11.70
N LEU A 166 1.07 4.73 11.53
CA LEU A 166 2.13 4.60 12.52
C LEU A 166 1.78 5.35 13.80
N MET A 167 1.11 6.51 13.66
CA MET A 167 0.59 7.23 14.83
C MET A 167 -0.48 6.43 15.56
N GLN A 168 -1.37 5.74 14.85
CA GLN A 168 -2.34 4.82 15.46
C GLN A 168 -1.63 3.70 16.21
N GLY A 169 -0.67 3.01 15.58
CA GLY A 169 0.10 1.95 16.24
C GLY A 169 0.79 2.43 17.53
N LEU A 170 1.33 3.65 17.51
CA LEU A 170 1.89 4.30 18.70
C LEU A 170 0.81 4.67 19.73
N ALA A 171 -0.29 5.29 19.29
CA ALA A 171 -1.39 5.69 20.15
C ALA A 171 -2.00 4.49 20.88
N ASP A 172 -2.41 3.48 20.13
CA ASP A 172 -3.00 2.26 20.65
C ASP A 172 -2.04 1.56 21.61
N GLY A 173 -0.81 1.30 21.16
CA GLY A 173 0.15 0.49 21.90
C GLY A 173 0.76 1.19 23.11
N TYR A 174 1.03 2.49 23.02
CA TYR A 174 1.75 3.23 24.07
C TYR A 174 0.83 4.06 24.96
N PHE A 175 -0.22 4.66 24.41
CA PHE A 175 -1.06 5.59 25.17
C PHE A 175 -2.37 5.00 25.66
N VAL A 176 -2.95 4.00 24.98
CA VAL A 176 -4.27 3.44 25.34
C VAL A 176 -4.12 2.09 26.05
N LEU A 177 -3.45 1.13 25.42
CA LEU A 177 -3.39 -0.26 25.88
C LEU A 177 -2.81 -0.42 27.29
N PRO A 178 -1.76 0.30 27.72
CA PRO A 178 -1.21 0.13 29.08
C PRO A 178 -2.21 0.43 30.20
N TYR A 179 -3.11 1.39 29.99
CA TYR A 179 -4.11 1.75 30.99
C TYR A 179 -5.34 0.83 30.92
N THR A 180 -5.80 0.51 29.72
CA THR A 180 -7.03 -0.26 29.51
C THR A 180 -6.84 -1.74 29.80
N LEU A 181 -5.75 -2.34 29.33
CA LEU A 181 -5.41 -3.74 29.62
C LEU A 181 -5.11 -3.93 31.12
N GLY A 182 -4.34 -3.01 31.72
CA GLY A 182 -4.07 -3.04 33.15
C GLY A 182 -5.35 -2.96 33.99
N ASN A 183 -6.25 -2.04 33.64
CA ASN A 183 -7.56 -1.92 34.29
C ASN A 183 -8.42 -3.18 34.09
N TYR A 184 -8.45 -3.77 32.90
CA TYR A 184 -9.18 -5.02 32.66
C TYR A 184 -8.64 -6.16 33.53
N LEU A 185 -7.33 -6.37 33.53
CA LEU A 185 -6.67 -7.41 34.32
C LEU A 185 -6.87 -7.24 35.83
N ALA A 186 -6.94 -5.99 36.32
CA ALA A 186 -7.19 -5.70 37.73
C ALA A 186 -8.64 -6.01 38.17
N ASN A 187 -9.60 -5.93 37.25
CA ASN A 187 -11.04 -6.09 37.54
C ASN A 187 -11.60 -7.47 37.19
N VAL A 188 -10.88 -8.25 36.38
CA VAL A 188 -11.31 -9.60 35.98
C VAL A 188 -10.66 -10.66 36.87
N LYS A 189 -11.45 -11.63 37.30
CA LYS A 189 -10.92 -12.85 37.92
C LYS A 189 -10.73 -13.89 36.82
N LEU A 190 -9.48 -14.21 36.51
CA LEU A 190 -9.15 -15.26 35.54
C LEU A 190 -9.01 -16.59 36.27
N ASP A 191 -9.83 -17.56 35.90
CA ASP A 191 -9.65 -18.92 36.36
C ASP A 191 -8.38 -19.52 35.76
N LYS A 192 -7.75 -20.44 36.52
CA LYS A 192 -6.55 -21.12 36.05
C LYS A 192 -6.89 -21.99 34.85
N VAL A 193 -6.38 -21.63 33.68
CA VAL A 193 -6.45 -22.44 32.47
C VAL A 193 -5.34 -23.49 32.46
N THR A 194 -5.66 -24.70 32.00
CA THR A 194 -4.69 -25.79 31.83
C THR A 194 -4.82 -26.42 30.44
N PRO A 195 -3.72 -26.96 29.87
CA PRO A 195 -3.76 -27.67 28.58
C PRO A 195 -4.59 -28.96 28.57
N THR A 196 -5.16 -29.35 29.71
CA THR A 196 -5.98 -30.55 29.86
C THR A 196 -7.48 -30.26 29.82
N GLN A 197 -7.87 -28.98 29.81
CA GLN A 197 -9.27 -28.60 29.70
C GLN A 197 -9.83 -28.97 28.32
N ALA A 198 -11.07 -29.45 28.27
CA ALA A 198 -11.71 -29.95 27.06
C ALA A 198 -11.63 -28.96 25.90
N ALA A 199 -11.96 -27.68 26.15
CA ALA A 199 -11.91 -26.63 25.14
C ALA A 199 -10.53 -26.47 24.49
N PHE A 200 -9.44 -26.55 25.27
CA PHE A 200 -8.09 -26.48 24.73
C PHE A 200 -7.75 -27.73 23.92
N VAL A 201 -8.07 -28.92 24.44
CA VAL A 201 -7.80 -30.19 23.78
C VAL A 201 -8.52 -30.29 22.43
N ASP A 202 -9.78 -29.85 22.38
CA ASP A 202 -10.59 -29.87 21.16
C ASP A 202 -10.04 -28.91 20.10
N VAL A 203 -9.73 -27.66 20.47
CA VAL A 203 -9.15 -26.67 19.53
C VAL A 203 -7.77 -27.11 19.07
N LYS A 204 -6.94 -27.68 19.96
CA LYS A 204 -5.64 -28.23 19.59
C LYS A 204 -5.78 -29.33 18.55
N ARG A 205 -6.70 -30.29 18.79
CA ARG A 205 -6.98 -31.38 17.85
C ARG A 205 -7.44 -30.84 16.50
N GLU A 206 -8.36 -29.87 16.48
CA GLU A 206 -8.83 -29.24 15.24
C GLU A 206 -7.67 -28.60 14.43
N VAL A 207 -6.81 -27.82 15.10
CA VAL A 207 -5.67 -27.16 14.47
C VAL A 207 -4.66 -28.18 13.93
N ASP A 208 -4.37 -29.23 14.71
CA ASP A 208 -3.48 -30.30 14.30
C ASP A 208 -4.04 -31.06 13.09
N GLU A 209 -5.31 -31.46 13.12
CA GLU A 209 -6.00 -32.14 12.02
C GLU A 209 -6.02 -31.28 10.75
N ARG A 210 -6.33 -29.98 10.87
CA ARG A 210 -6.31 -29.05 9.74
C ARG A 210 -4.90 -28.95 9.14
N THR A 211 -3.89 -28.84 10.00
CA THR A 211 -2.49 -28.73 9.56
C THR A 211 -2.03 -30.01 8.87
N GLN A 212 -2.30 -31.17 9.46
CA GLN A 212 -1.98 -32.47 8.86
C GLN A 212 -2.72 -32.70 7.56
N ARG A 213 -3.98 -32.28 7.47
CA ARG A 213 -4.74 -32.32 6.22
C ARG A 213 -4.06 -31.47 5.16
N LEU A 214 -3.68 -30.22 5.47
CA LEU A 214 -3.03 -29.34 4.51
C LEU A 214 -1.66 -29.88 4.04
N LEU A 215 -0.90 -30.50 4.94
CA LEU A 215 0.42 -31.05 4.63
C LEU A 215 0.39 -32.40 3.91
N SER A 216 -0.70 -33.17 4.05
CA SER A 216 -0.85 -34.49 3.41
C SER A 216 -1.53 -34.45 2.05
N ILE A 217 -1.97 -33.27 1.58
CA ILE A 217 -2.54 -33.11 0.24
C ILE A 217 -1.47 -33.40 -0.83
N ASP A 218 -1.62 -34.50 -1.54
CA ASP A 218 -0.87 -34.83 -2.75
C ASP A 218 -1.58 -34.23 -3.99
N GLY A 219 -1.66 -32.90 -3.99
CA GLY A 219 -2.33 -32.13 -5.04
C GLY A 219 -1.40 -31.79 -6.19
N ASN A 220 -1.99 -31.42 -7.34
CA ASN A 220 -1.25 -31.01 -8.54
C ASN A 220 -1.07 -29.48 -8.66
N ARG A 221 -1.48 -28.71 -7.65
CA ARG A 221 -1.38 -27.24 -7.62
C ARG A 221 -0.60 -26.76 -6.40
N THR A 222 0.27 -25.80 -6.63
CA THR A 222 1.09 -25.14 -5.60
C THR A 222 0.34 -23.99 -4.92
N VAL A 223 0.75 -23.64 -3.70
CA VAL A 223 0.24 -22.45 -2.98
C VAL A 223 0.44 -21.17 -3.81
N THR A 224 1.55 -21.09 -4.56
CA THR A 224 1.83 -19.95 -5.45
C THR A 224 0.83 -19.81 -6.58
N GLU A 225 0.32 -20.92 -7.14
CA GLU A 225 -0.72 -20.85 -8.17
C GLU A 225 -2.02 -20.29 -7.63
N PHE A 226 -2.45 -20.71 -6.43
CA PHE A 226 -3.62 -20.13 -5.77
C PHE A 226 -3.41 -18.65 -5.46
N HIS A 227 -2.24 -18.27 -4.96
CA HIS A 227 -1.93 -16.87 -4.68
C HIS A 227 -1.99 -16.00 -5.95
N ARG A 228 -1.47 -16.48 -7.08
CA ARG A 228 -1.53 -15.77 -8.37
C ARG A 228 -2.96 -15.65 -8.92
N GLU A 229 -3.79 -16.67 -8.70
CA GLU A 229 -5.19 -16.66 -9.13
C GLU A 229 -6.02 -15.67 -8.31
N LEU A 230 -5.75 -15.55 -7.01
CA LEU A 230 -6.43 -14.61 -6.11
C LEU A 230 -5.98 -13.15 -6.31
N GLY A 231 -4.76 -12.93 -6.79
CA GLY A 231 -4.25 -11.62 -7.23
C GLY A 231 -3.21 -10.99 -6.32
#